data_AF-A0A382F989-F1
#
_entry.id   AF-A0A382F989-F1
#
_cell.length_a   1.000
_cell.length_b   1.000
_cell.length_c   1.000
_cell.angle_alpha   90.00
_cell.angle_beta   90.00
_cell.angle_gamma   90.00
#
_symmetry.space_group_name_H-M   'P 1'
#
loop_
_entity.id
_entity.type
_entity.pdbx_description
1 polymer ?
#
loop_
_entity_poly.entity_id
_entity_poly.type
_entity_poly.pdbx_seq_one_letter_code
_entity_poly.pdbx_strand_id
1 'polypeptide(L)'
;MRDSKGFTVIELLIVIVIIGIVAAIAIPKFSATRERAYFAAMRSDLRNLAAQQEIYYADNYVFSGIFADLAFVSTDGVNVMPTSVSSSGWAASATHSALGATEGCAIFYGTATAPSAPITPPEPGELVCTR
;
A
#
# COMPACT_ATOMS: atom_id res chain seq x y z
N MET A 1 -30.34 -2.80 53.23
CA MET A 1 -31.35 -2.80 52.15
C MET A 1 -30.60 -2.64 50.84
N ARG A 2 -30.71 -3.59 49.91
CA ARG A 2 -29.98 -3.55 48.63
C ARG A 2 -30.88 -2.87 47.59
N ASP A 3 -30.58 -1.61 47.32
CA ASP A 3 -31.19 -0.81 46.24
C ASP A 3 -30.80 -1.44 44.89
N SER A 4 -31.66 -2.32 44.40
CA SER A 4 -31.47 -2.97 43.09
C SER A 4 -32.07 -2.04 42.04
N LYS A 5 -31.32 -1.01 41.65
CA LYS A 5 -31.72 -0.10 40.57
C LYS A 5 -31.67 -0.88 39.26
N GLY A 6 -32.83 -1.24 38.72
CA GLY A 6 -32.97 -1.81 37.39
C GLY A 6 -32.65 -0.75 36.33
N PHE A 7 -31.88 -1.14 35.32
CA PHE A 7 -31.59 -0.31 34.15
C PHE A 7 -32.88 -0.03 33.38
N THR A 8 -33.17 1.23 33.05
CA THR A 8 -34.38 1.52 32.27
C THR A 8 -34.17 1.19 30.79
N VAL A 9 -35.22 0.74 30.11
CA VAL A 9 -35.18 0.49 28.66
C VAL A 9 -34.85 1.77 27.89
N ILE A 10 -35.30 2.93 28.39
CA ILE A 10 -35.01 4.23 27.77
C ILE A 10 -33.54 4.61 27.89
N GLU A 11 -32.86 4.30 29.00
CA GLU A 11 -31.41 4.51 29.13
C GLU A 11 -30.64 3.68 28.11
N LEU A 12 -31.06 2.44 27.85
CA LEU A 12 -30.40 1.62 26.82
C LEU A 12 -30.68 2.15 25.41
N LEU A 13 -31.90 2.64 25.16
CA LEU A 13 -32.28 3.22 23.87
C LEU A 13 -31.47 4.46 23.51
N ILE A 14 -31.25 5.40 24.44
CA ILE A 14 -30.46 6.59 24.12
C ILE A 14 -29.00 6.22 23.83
N VAL A 15 -28.45 5.21 24.52
CA VAL A 15 -27.05 4.80 24.35
C VAL A 15 -26.82 4.22 22.96
N ILE A 16 -27.71 3.33 22.50
CA ILE A 16 -27.56 2.75 21.15
C ILE A 16 -27.76 3.81 20.05
N VAL A 17 -28.62 4.81 20.27
CA VAL A 17 -28.81 5.93 19.34
C VAL A 17 -27.53 6.76 19.23
N ILE A 18 -26.91 7.12 20.36
CA ILE A 18 -25.66 7.90 20.39
C ILE A 18 -24.52 7.10 19.74
N ILE A 19 -24.36 5.82 20.08
CA ILE A 19 -23.34 4.95 19.45
C ILE A 19 -23.58 4.83 17.94
N GLY A 20 -24.84 4.72 17.50
CA GLY A 20 -25.21 4.69 16.09
C GLY A 20 -24.78 5.94 15.32
N ILE A 21 -25.01 7.13 15.88
CA ILE A 21 -24.60 8.40 15.27
C ILE A 21 -23.07 8.50 15.17
N VAL A 22 -22.35 8.15 16.23
CA VAL A 22 -20.88 8.20 16.24
C VAL A 22 -20.29 7.18 15.26
N ALA A 23 -20.81 5.95 15.23
CA ALA A 23 -20.36 4.90 14.33
C ALA A 23 -20.57 5.28 12.87
N ALA A 24 -21.72 5.89 12.52
CA ALA A 24 -22.03 6.32 11.16
C ALA A 24 -20.99 7.31 10.60
N ILE A 25 -20.43 8.20 11.43
CA ILE A 25 -19.41 9.17 11.01
C ILE A 25 -18.00 8.54 11.05
N ALA A 26 -17.71 7.75 12.08
CA ALA A 26 -16.37 7.21 12.31
C ALA A 26 -15.95 6.14 11.29
N ILE A 27 -16.86 5.21 10.95
CA ILE A 27 -16.57 4.07 10.07
C ILE A 27 -16.08 4.50 8.67
N PRO A 28 -16.76 5.37 7.91
CA PRO A 28 -16.30 5.76 6.58
C PRO A 28 -14.96 6.50 6.62
N LYS A 29 -14.74 7.35 7.64
CA LYS A 29 -13.48 8.09 7.81
C LYS A 29 -12.30 7.16 8.10
N PHE A 30 -12.50 6.14 8.91
CA PHE A 30 -11.47 5.16 9.23
C PHE A 30 -11.09 4.31 8.02
N SER A 31 -12.09 3.87 7.23
CA SER A 31 -11.84 3.11 5.99
C SER A 31 -10.98 3.89 5.00
N ALA A 32 -11.33 5.15 4.72
CA ALA A 32 -10.56 5.98 3.78
C ALA A 32 -9.13 6.26 4.26
N THR A 33 -8.93 6.39 5.58
CA THR A 33 -7.60 6.62 6.15
C THR A 33 -6.71 5.38 6.04
N ARG A 34 -7.27 4.18 6.27
CA ARG A 34 -6.56 2.91 6.07
C ARG A 34 -6.15 2.71 4.63
N GLU A 35 -7.05 3.02 3.69
CA GLU A 35 -6.75 2.92 2.27
C GLU A 35 -5.54 3.78 1.87
N ARG A 36 -5.53 5.05 2.30
CA ARG A 36 -4.38 5.95 2.10
C ARG A 36 -3.10 5.43 2.73
N ALA A 37 -3.19 4.80 3.90
CA ALA A 37 -2.04 4.19 4.55
C ALA A 37 -1.47 3.01 3.72
N TYR A 38 -2.31 2.19 3.10
CA TYR A 38 -1.86 1.14 2.19
C TYR A 38 -1.14 1.68 0.96
N PHE A 39 -1.67 2.74 0.33
CA PHE A 39 -0.97 3.42 -0.76
C PHE A 39 0.36 4.02 -0.30
N ALA A 40 0.41 4.64 0.89
CA ALA A 40 1.65 5.16 1.44
C ALA A 40 2.69 4.05 1.68
N ALA A 41 2.27 2.88 2.17
CA ALA A 41 3.14 1.72 2.34
C ALA A 41 3.69 1.22 1.00
N MET A 42 2.83 1.04 -0.01
CA MET A 42 3.26 0.66 -1.36
C MET A 42 4.26 1.67 -1.97
N ARG A 43 4.00 2.97 -1.80
CA ARG A 43 4.92 4.04 -2.25
C ARG A 43 6.27 3.95 -1.54
N SER A 44 6.25 3.69 -0.23
CA SER A 44 7.47 3.53 0.57
C SER A 44 8.28 2.32 0.12
N ASP A 45 7.63 1.18 -0.08
CA ASP A 45 8.28 -0.06 -0.51
C ASP A 45 8.92 0.07 -1.90
N LEU A 46 8.21 0.67 -2.88
CA LEU A 46 8.76 0.91 -4.22
C LEU A 46 9.94 1.88 -4.20
N ARG A 47 9.92 2.91 -3.34
CA ARG A 47 11.07 3.83 -3.17
C ARG A 47 12.24 3.14 -2.49
N ASN A 48 11.98 2.30 -1.50
CA ASN A 48 13.01 1.49 -0.87
C ASN A 48 13.63 0.53 -1.89
N LEU A 49 12.80 -0.15 -2.70
CA LEU A 49 13.28 -0.99 -3.78
C LEU A 49 14.17 -0.22 -4.75
N ALA A 50 13.77 1.00 -5.14
CA ALA A 50 14.61 1.85 -6.00
C ALA A 50 15.97 2.16 -5.37
N ALA A 51 16.00 2.51 -4.08
CA ALA A 51 17.27 2.73 -3.38
C ALA A 51 18.15 1.47 -3.35
N GLN A 52 17.58 0.29 -3.08
CA GLN A 52 18.33 -0.97 -3.09
C GLN A 52 18.85 -1.32 -4.49
N GLN A 53 18.08 -1.04 -5.54
CA GLN A 53 18.51 -1.25 -6.93
C GLN A 53 19.70 -0.37 -7.30
N GLU A 54 19.69 0.91 -6.89
CA GLU A 54 20.82 1.82 -7.12
C GLU A 54 22.08 1.36 -6.39
N ILE A 55 21.95 0.91 -5.14
CA ILE A 55 23.07 0.36 -4.36
C ILE A 55 23.63 -0.89 -5.07
N TYR A 56 22.76 -1.82 -5.46
CA TYR A 56 23.18 -3.05 -6.13
C TYR A 56 23.84 -2.78 -7.49
N TYR A 57 23.30 -1.83 -8.25
CA TYR A 57 23.85 -1.41 -9.54
C TYR A 57 25.24 -0.77 -9.39
N ALA A 58 25.48 0.00 -8.33
CA ALA A 58 26.78 0.60 -8.07
C ALA A 58 27.90 -0.45 -7.91
N ASP A 59 27.57 -1.61 -7.37
CA ASP A 59 28.53 -2.71 -7.15
C ASP A 59 28.63 -3.67 -8.35
N ASN A 60 27.51 -3.95 -9.03
CA ASN A 60 27.41 -5.04 -10.02
C ASN A 60 27.24 -4.56 -11.47
N TYR A 61 27.01 -3.26 -11.69
CA TYR A 61 26.70 -2.66 -13.00
C TYR A 61 25.50 -3.31 -13.73
N VAL A 62 24.63 -3.99 -12.99
CA VAL A 62 23.41 -4.61 -13.49
C VAL A 62 22.32 -4.49 -12.43
N PHE A 63 21.05 -4.38 -12.85
CA PHE A 63 19.91 -4.44 -11.92
C PHE A 63 19.52 -5.91 -11.66
N SER A 64 18.99 -6.20 -10.46
CA SER A 64 18.52 -7.54 -10.12
C SER A 64 17.00 -7.63 -10.09
N GLY A 65 16.45 -8.74 -10.58
CA GLY A 65 15.04 -9.08 -10.40
C GLY A 65 14.78 -9.96 -9.19
N ILE A 66 15.82 -10.28 -8.42
CA ILE A 66 15.77 -11.20 -7.30
C ILE A 66 15.87 -10.38 -6.02
N PHE A 67 14.82 -10.38 -5.20
CA PHE A 67 14.80 -9.58 -3.97
C PHE A 67 15.86 -9.99 -2.94
N ALA A 68 16.33 -11.23 -2.98
CA ALA A 68 17.41 -11.70 -2.10
C ALA A 68 18.72 -10.94 -2.34
N ASP A 69 19.04 -10.61 -3.61
CA ASP A 69 20.24 -9.85 -3.97
C ASP A 69 20.16 -8.40 -3.47
N LEU A 70 18.94 -7.87 -3.41
CA LEU A 70 18.63 -6.49 -3.01
C LEU A 70 18.41 -6.34 -1.49
N ALA A 71 18.50 -7.45 -0.73
CA ALA A 71 18.08 -7.54 0.67
C ALA A 71 16.70 -6.88 0.92
N PHE A 72 15.81 -6.95 -0.08
CA PHE A 72 14.53 -6.25 -0.06
C PHE A 72 13.50 -7.04 0.73
N VAL A 73 12.80 -6.33 1.62
CA VAL A 73 11.69 -6.86 2.41
C VAL A 73 10.50 -5.92 2.22
N SER A 74 9.36 -6.47 1.81
CA SER A 74 8.12 -5.71 1.68
C SER A 74 7.42 -5.53 3.02
N THR A 75 6.65 -4.46 3.13
CA THR A 75 5.75 -4.22 4.25
C THR A 75 4.64 -5.28 4.26
N ASP A 76 4.12 -5.61 5.45
CA ASP A 76 3.03 -6.58 5.59
C ASP A 76 1.81 -6.21 4.72
N GLY A 77 1.26 -7.20 4.04
CA GLY A 77 0.15 -7.02 3.10
C GLY A 77 0.51 -6.36 1.76
N VAL A 78 1.72 -5.82 1.57
CA VAL A 78 2.22 -5.30 0.29
C VAL A 78 2.91 -6.40 -0.51
N ASN A 79 2.45 -6.61 -1.74
CA ASN A 79 3.04 -7.52 -2.71
C ASN A 79 3.72 -6.71 -3.81
N VAL A 80 5.06 -6.71 -3.82
CA VAL A 80 5.88 -6.07 -4.85
C VAL A 80 6.33 -7.12 -5.85
N MET A 81 6.16 -6.84 -7.14
CA MET A 81 6.50 -7.75 -8.23
C MET A 81 7.36 -7.03 -9.27
N PRO A 82 8.58 -7.52 -9.56
CA PRO A 82 9.36 -7.05 -10.70
C PRO A 82 8.65 -7.44 -11.99
N THR A 83 8.46 -6.50 -12.90
CA THR A 83 7.76 -6.74 -14.18
C THR A 83 8.71 -6.81 -15.36
N SER A 84 9.83 -6.09 -15.30
CA SER A 84 10.92 -6.21 -16.28
C SER A 84 12.24 -5.83 -15.63
N VAL A 85 13.31 -6.54 -15.98
CA VAL A 85 14.66 -6.27 -15.48
C VAL A 85 15.66 -6.48 -16.61
N SER A 86 16.58 -5.55 -16.75
CA SER A 86 17.65 -5.54 -17.76
C SER A 86 18.90 -4.91 -17.15
N SER A 87 20.03 -4.98 -17.86
CA SER A 87 21.27 -4.31 -17.41
C SER A 87 21.16 -2.78 -17.37
N SER A 88 20.20 -2.19 -18.10
CA SER A 88 20.05 -0.74 -18.25
C SER A 88 18.71 -0.20 -17.72
N GLY A 89 17.96 -1.00 -16.96
CA GLY A 89 16.72 -0.57 -16.35
C GLY A 89 15.95 -1.70 -15.68
N TRP A 90 15.03 -1.32 -14.79
CA TRP A 90 14.12 -2.24 -14.11
C TRP A 90 12.74 -1.60 -13.95
N ALA A 91 11.72 -2.42 -13.74
CA ALA A 91 10.36 -2.02 -13.48
C ALA A 91 9.72 -2.93 -12.43
N ALA A 92 8.88 -2.34 -11.59
CA ALA A 92 8.12 -3.08 -10.59
C ALA A 92 6.75 -2.48 -10.37
N SER A 93 5.81 -3.32 -9.97
CA SER A 93 4.50 -2.93 -9.48
C SER A 93 4.32 -3.39 -8.03
N ALA A 94 3.51 -2.66 -7.28
CA ALA A 94 3.12 -2.99 -5.91
C ALA A 94 1.60 -3.00 -5.81
N THR A 95 1.06 -4.04 -5.18
CA THR A 95 -0.36 -4.20 -4.86
C THR A 95 -0.50 -4.47 -3.37
N HIS A 96 -1.67 -4.23 -2.80
CA HIS A 96 -1.93 -4.52 -1.38
C HIS A 96 -3.10 -5.51 -1.25
N SER A 97 -2.94 -6.54 -0.42
CA SER A 97 -3.93 -7.63 -0.24
C SER A 97 -5.32 -7.17 0.21
N ALA A 98 -5.40 -6.01 0.90
CA ALA A 98 -6.66 -5.40 1.33
C ALA A 98 -7.32 -4.46 0.29
N LEU A 99 -6.69 -4.25 -0.88
CA LEU A 99 -7.20 -3.44 -1.97
C LEU A 99 -7.65 -4.31 -3.15
N GLY A 100 -8.36 -3.73 -4.12
CA GLY A 100 -8.71 -4.44 -5.35
C GLY A 100 -7.49 -4.81 -6.19
N ALA A 101 -7.58 -5.88 -6.99
CA ALA A 101 -6.47 -6.33 -7.85
C ALA A 101 -6.04 -5.30 -8.91
N THR A 102 -6.88 -4.31 -9.18
CA THR A 102 -6.62 -3.19 -10.10
C THR A 102 -6.09 -1.94 -9.39
N GLU A 103 -5.91 -1.98 -8.06
CA GLU A 103 -5.43 -0.86 -7.27
C GLU A 103 -3.98 -1.12 -6.83
N GLY A 104 -3.12 -0.14 -7.07
CA GLY A 104 -1.73 -0.24 -6.65
C GLY A 104 -0.85 0.86 -7.23
N CYS A 105 0.45 0.62 -7.16
CA CYS A 105 1.48 1.56 -7.59
C CYS A 105 2.45 0.88 -8.56
N ALA A 106 3.09 1.68 -9.40
CA ALA A 106 4.08 1.21 -10.37
C ALA A 106 5.21 2.22 -10.51
N ILE A 107 6.39 1.71 -10.83
CA ILE A 107 7.59 2.50 -11.12
C ILE A 107 8.44 1.76 -12.15
N PHE A 108 9.15 2.51 -13.00
CA PHE A 108 10.16 1.95 -13.89
C PHE A 108 11.32 2.92 -14.08
N TYR A 109 12.51 2.39 -14.35
CA TYR A 109 13.72 3.17 -14.60
C TYR A 109 14.44 2.69 -15.85
N GLY A 110 15.17 3.61 -16.48
CA GLY A 110 16.02 3.32 -17.63
C GLY A 110 15.23 2.81 -18.84
N THR A 111 15.75 1.79 -19.52
CA THR A 111 15.14 1.22 -20.74
C THR A 111 14.16 0.09 -20.46
N ALA A 112 13.73 -0.08 -19.22
CA ALA A 112 12.78 -1.11 -18.84
C ALA A 112 11.40 -0.87 -19.48
N THR A 113 10.71 -1.95 -19.83
CA THR A 113 9.31 -1.84 -20.26
C THR A 113 8.46 -1.48 -19.05
N ALA A 114 7.74 -0.35 -19.16
CA ALA A 114 6.84 0.12 -18.11
C ALA A 114 5.78 -0.96 -17.78
N PRO A 115 5.43 -1.14 -16.48
CA PRO A 115 4.34 -2.03 -16.08
C PRO A 115 3.03 -1.59 -16.75
N SER A 116 2.25 -2.54 -17.26
CA SER A 116 0.91 -2.25 -17.82
C SER A 116 -0.22 -2.37 -16.79
N ALA A 117 0.08 -2.93 -15.62
CA ALA A 117 -0.85 -3.09 -14.50
C ALA A 117 -0.09 -2.96 -13.16
N PRO A 118 -0.70 -2.37 -12.11
CA PRO A 118 -2.06 -1.83 -12.06
C PRO A 118 -2.21 -0.45 -12.73
N ILE A 119 -1.10 0.26 -12.95
CA ILE A 119 -1.04 1.54 -13.67
C ILE A 119 0.26 1.62 -14.46
N THR A 120 0.24 2.33 -15.58
CA THR A 120 1.42 2.60 -16.40
C THR A 120 1.98 3.97 -16.04
N PRO A 121 3.19 4.08 -15.47
CA PRO A 121 3.81 5.38 -15.23
C PRO A 121 4.13 6.06 -16.58
N PRO A 122 3.93 7.38 -16.72
CA PRO A 122 4.09 8.08 -17.99
C PRO A 122 5.57 8.34 -18.32
N GLU A 123 6.41 8.52 -17.30
CA GLU A 123 7.84 8.81 -17.44
C GLU A 123 8.71 7.89 -16.56
N PRO A 124 9.95 7.56 -16.99
CA PRO A 124 10.88 6.80 -16.17
C PRO A 124 11.24 7.55 -14.88
N GLY A 125 11.25 6.83 -13.76
CA GLY A 125 11.53 7.32 -12.42
C GLY A 125 10.33 7.94 -11.72
N GLU A 126 9.20 8.11 -12.41
CA GLU A 126 7.96 8.55 -11.78
C GLU A 126 7.27 7.37 -11.07
N LEU A 127 7.03 7.54 -9.77
CA LEU A 127 6.20 6.62 -9.01
C LEU A 127 4.75 7.07 -9.11
N VAL A 128 3.92 6.25 -9.73
CA VAL A 128 2.49 6.53 -9.93
C VAL A 128 1.66 5.47 -9.22
N CYS A 129 0.53 5.90 -8.64
CA CYS A 129 -0.47 5.01 -8.04
C CYS A 129 -1.85 5.30 -8.62
N THR A 130 -2.74 4.30 -8.55
CA THR A 130 -4.12 4.42 -9.07
C THR A 130 -4.99 5.41 -8.28
N ARG A 131 -4.58 5.81 -7.07
CA ARG A 131 -5.20 6.83 -6.22
C ARG A 131 -4.17 7.71 -5.52
#